data_AF-A0A256XI96-F1
#
_entry.id   AF-A0A256XI96-F1
#
_cell.length_a   1.000
_cell.length_b   1.000
_cell.length_c   1.000
_cell.angle_alpha   90.00
_cell.angle_beta   90.00
_cell.angle_gamma   90.00
#
_symmetry.space_group_name_H-M   'P 1'
#
loop_
_entity.id
_entity.type
_entity.pdbx_description
1 polymer ?
#
loop_
_entity_poly.entity_id
_entity_poly.type
_entity_poly.pdbx_seq_one_letter_code
_entity_poly.pdbx_strand_id
1 'polypeptide(L)' 'MDEDHINAVDRLILLAMKRVNKPLSTYQIAKNANISWSTANTHCYKLKSIGVLDMKRVKNHFGQTKVMWRALERKKRG' A
#
# COMPACT_ATOMS: atom_id res chain seq x y z
N MET A 1 19.36 -0.40 1.69
CA MET A 1 18.18 0.13 0.97
C MET A 1 17.28 0.76 2.02
N ASP A 2 17.58 2.02 2.25
CA ASP A 2 16.87 3.13 2.89
C ASP A 2 15.69 2.79 3.84
N GLU A 3 15.99 2.17 4.97
CA GLU A 3 15.10 2.24 6.13
C GLU A 3 14.87 3.70 6.59
N ASP A 4 15.79 4.60 6.24
CA ASP A 4 15.74 6.04 6.51
C ASP A 4 14.56 6.76 5.83
N HIS A 5 13.98 6.20 4.77
CA HIS A 5 12.86 6.83 4.07
C HIS A 5 11.48 6.38 4.56
N ILE A 6 11.39 5.36 5.43
CA ILE A 6 10.11 4.88 5.97
C ILE A 6 9.78 5.61 7.27
N ASN A 7 8.68 6.37 7.28
CA ASN A 7 8.21 7.09 8.46
C ASN A 7 7.09 6.33 9.21
N ALA A 8 6.57 6.95 10.27
CA ALA A 8 5.55 6.34 11.12
C ALA A 8 4.26 6.00 10.36
N VAL A 9 3.82 6.88 9.44
CA VAL A 9 2.61 6.65 8.63
C VAL A 9 2.84 5.50 7.65
N ASP A 10 4.02 5.42 7.04
CA ASP A 10 4.37 4.31 6.16
C ASP A 10 4.31 2.97 6.92
N ARG A 11 4.83 2.94 8.15
CA ARG A 11 4.75 1.75 9.03
C ARG A 11 3.31 1.35 9.33
N LEU A 12 2.42 2.30 9.62
CA LEU A 12 1.00 2.03 9.85
C LEU A 12 0.33 1.39 8.63
N ILE A 13 0.63 1.90 7.43
CA ILE A 13 0.12 1.33 6.17
C ILE A 13 0.59 -0.11 6.00
N LEU A 14 1.89 -0.38 6.19
CA LEU A 14 2.45 -1.73 6.04
C LEU A 14 1.85 -2.71 7.05
N LEU A 15 1.65 -2.28 8.30
CA LEU A 15 0.98 -3.09 9.32
C LEU A 15 -0.47 -3.40 8.96
N ALA A 16 -1.23 -2.40 8.47
CA ALA A 16 -2.60 -2.57 8.03
C ALA A 16 -2.73 -3.57 6.87
N MET A 17 -1.74 -3.61 5.96
CA MET A 17 -1.70 -4.55 4.84
C MET A 17 -1.31 -5.98 5.27
N LYS A 18 -0.33 -6.12 6.18
CA LYS A 18 0.12 -7.44 6.67
C LYS A 18 -0.99 -8.27 7.29
N ARG A 19 -1.95 -7.65 7.97
CA ARG A 19 -3.07 -8.34 8.65
C ARG A 19 -4.03 -9.05 7.68
N VAL A 20 -4.19 -8.55 6.45
CA VAL A 20 -5.22 -9.04 5.52
C VAL A 20 -4.67 -10.02 4.49
N ASN A 21 -3.34 -10.07 4.30
CA ASN A 21 -2.61 -10.93 3.36
C ASN A 21 -3.21 -10.98 1.93
N LYS A 22 -3.84 -9.88 1.48
CA LYS A 22 -4.48 -9.72 0.16
C LYS A 22 -4.26 -8.29 -0.33
N PRO A 23 -4.33 -8.05 -1.66
CA PRO A 23 -4.27 -6.68 -2.19
C PRO A 23 -5.44 -5.84 -1.65
N LEU A 24 -5.14 -4.59 -1.26
CA LEU A 24 -6.11 -3.66 -0.69
C LEU A 24 -6.21 -2.39 -1.53
N SER A 25 -7.40 -1.82 -1.59
CA SER A 25 -7.58 -0.46 -2.14
C SER A 25 -7.12 0.60 -1.14
N THR A 26 -6.81 1.80 -1.63
CA THR A 26 -6.45 2.95 -0.78
C THR A 26 -7.47 3.19 0.34
N TYR A 27 -8.76 3.03 0.03
CA TYR A 27 -9.84 3.17 1.02
C TYR A 27 -9.76 2.14 2.14
N GLN A 28 -9.53 0.87 1.80
CA GLN A 28 -9.38 -0.19 2.80
C GLN A 28 -8.14 0.02 3.66
N ILE A 29 -7.03 0.47 3.05
CA ILE A 29 -5.80 0.81 3.78
C ILE A 29 -6.07 1.94 4.76
N ALA A 30 -6.67 3.05 4.32
CA ALA A 30 -7.01 4.19 5.17
C ALA A 30 -7.89 3.78 6.35
N LYS A 31 -8.94 3.00 6.09
CA LYS A 31 -9.85 2.49 7.13
C LYS A 31 -9.12 1.58 8.12
N ASN A 32 -8.30 0.66 7.65
CA ASN A 32 -7.59 -0.30 8.51
C ASN A 32 -6.45 0.34 9.31
N ALA A 33 -5.81 1.38 8.77
CA ALA A 33 -4.73 2.13 9.43
C ALA A 33 -5.25 3.30 10.29
N ASN A 34 -6.57 3.57 10.26
CA ASN A 34 -7.21 4.70 10.91
C ASN A 34 -6.57 6.06 10.57
N ILE A 35 -6.37 6.31 9.27
CA ILE A 35 -5.82 7.56 8.72
C ILE A 35 -6.72 8.08 7.59
N SER A 36 -6.53 9.34 7.20
CA SER A 36 -7.28 9.90 6.07
C SER A 36 -6.96 9.18 4.75
N TRP A 37 -7.92 9.17 3.84
CA TRP A 37 -7.73 8.58 2.51
C TRP A 37 -6.60 9.26 1.73
N SER A 38 -6.53 10.60 1.78
CA SER A 38 -5.50 11.39 1.08
C SER A 38 -4.09 11.10 1.61
N THR A 39 -3.93 10.94 2.93
CA THR A 39 -2.69 10.51 3.56
C THR A 39 -2.32 9.10 3.09
N ALA A 40 -3.25 8.14 3.17
CA ALA A 40 -2.99 6.78 2.69
C ALA A 40 -2.59 6.76 1.20
N ASN A 41 -3.27 7.54 0.36
CA ASN A 41 -2.99 7.63 -1.07
C ASN A 41 -1.56 8.12 -1.34
N THR A 42 -1.20 9.27 -0.76
CA THR A 42 0.12 9.88 -0.93
C THR A 42 1.23 8.92 -0.51
N HIS A 43 1.07 8.29 0.65
CA HIS A 43 2.06 7.36 1.18
C HIS A 43 2.11 6.04 0.40
N CYS A 44 1.01 5.54 -0.17
CA CYS A 44 1.06 4.37 -1.05
C CYS A 44 1.88 4.64 -2.32
N TYR A 45 1.73 5.83 -2.93
CA TYR A 45 2.55 6.22 -4.08
C TYR A 45 4.02 6.41 -3.71
N LYS A 46 4.31 7.00 -2.54
CA LYS A 46 5.68 7.06 -1.99
C LYS A 46 6.27 5.65 -1.82
N LEU A 47 5.55 4.75 -1.17
CA LEU A 47 6.01 3.38 -0.93
C LEU A 47 6.19 2.59 -2.22
N LYS A 48 5.39 2.88 -3.26
CA LYS A 48 5.60 2.35 -4.61
C LYS A 48 6.88 2.89 -5.24
N SER A 49 7.16 4.19 -5.14
CA SER A 49 8.35 4.77 -5.79
C SER A 49 9.65 4.22 -5.20
N ILE A 50 9.64 3.80 -3.94
CA ILE A 50 10.78 3.13 -3.28
C ILE A 50 10.72 1.59 -3.35
N GLY A 51 9.83 1.00 -4.15
CA GLY A 51 9.78 -0.44 -4.39
C GLY A 51 9.29 -1.30 -3.22
N VAL A 52 8.52 -0.71 -2.30
CA VAL A 52 7.93 -1.44 -1.15
C VAL A 52 6.52 -1.95 -1.48
N LEU A 53 5.76 -1.21 -2.30
CA LEU A 53 4.43 -1.61 -2.75
C LEU A 53 4.37 -1.77 -4.28
N ASP A 54 3.58 -2.75 -4.73
CA ASP A 54 3.10 -2.86 -6.11
C ASP A 54 1.69 -2.27 -6.24
N MET A 55 1.38 -1.77 -7.43
CA MET A 55 0.11 -1.15 -7.76
C MET A 55 -0.48 -1.78 -9.02
N LYS A 56 -1.72 -2.26 -8.92
CA LYS A 56 -2.50 -2.74 -10.05
C LYS A 56 -3.79 -1.96 -10.21
N ARG A 57 -4.13 -1.65 -11.46
CA ARG A 57 -5.44 -1.12 -11.82
C ARG A 57 -6.33 -2.28 -12.24
N VAL A 58 -7.46 -2.46 -11.54
CA VAL A 58 -8.44 -3.51 -11.82
C VAL A 58 -9.74 -2.87 -12.29
N LYS A 59 -10.37 -3.41 -13.33
CA LYS A 59 -11.72 -3.01 -13.71
C LYS A 59 -12.73 -3.83 -12.92
N ASN A 60 -13.74 -3.19 -12.34
CA ASN A 60 -14.87 -3.92 -11.77
C ASN A 60 -15.87 -4.32 -12.87
N HIS A 61 -16.90 -5.07 -12.49
CA HIS A 61 -17.97 -5.51 -13.39
C HIS A 61 -18.71 -4.35 -14.08
N PHE A 62 -18.72 -3.17 -13.46
CA PHE A 62 -19.31 -1.94 -13.98
C PHE A 62 -18.34 -1.10 -14.83
N GLY A 63 -17.16 -1.63 -15.19
CA GLY A 63 -16.16 -0.94 -16.01
C GLY A 63 -15.34 0.13 -15.29
N GLN A 64 -15.60 0.39 -14.00
CA GLN A 64 -14.84 1.37 -13.21
C GLN A 64 -13.45 0.82 -12.87
N THR A 65 -12.44 1.68 -13.01
CA THR A 65 -11.06 1.31 -12.69
C THR A 65 -10.75 1.62 -11.22
N LYS A 66 -10.28 0.62 -10.49
CA LYS A 66 -9.87 0.72 -9.09
C LYS A 66 -8.38 0.43 -8.94
N VAL A 67 -7.71 1.19 -8.08
CA VAL A 67 -6.31 0.93 -7.70
C VAL A 67 -6.28 -0.05 -6.52
N MET A 68 -5.47 -1.09 -6.67
CA MET A 68 -5.20 -2.12 -5.66
C MET A 68 -3.70 -2.18 -5.39
N TRP A 69 -3.35 -2.22 -4.10
CA TRP A 69 -1.98 -2.21 -3.61
C TRP A 69 -1.62 -3.55 -2.99
N ARG A 70 -0.39 -4.01 -3.22
CA ARG A 70 0.16 -5.22 -2.61
C ARG A 70 1.54 -4.93 -2.04
N ALA A 71 1.83 -5.43 -0.85
CA ALA A 71 3.19 -5.40 -0.32
C ALA A 71 4.10 -6.34 -1.11
N LEU A 72 5.26 -5.83 -1.52
CA LEU A 72 6.29 -6.65 -2.14
C LEU A 72 7.04 -7.40 -1.03
N GLU A 73 7.19 -8.72 -1.17
CA GLU A 73 8.04 -9.47 -0.25
C GLU A 73 9.50 -9.06 -0.49
N ARG A 74 10.22 -8.74 0.59
CA ARG A 74 11.67 -8.58 0.52
C ARG A 74 12.23 -9.92 0.03
N LYS A 75 12.72 -10.00 -1.22
CA LYS A 75 13.63 -11.08 -1.59
C LYS A 75 14.80 -11.00 -0.61
N LYS A 76 14.91 -11.96 0.31
CA LYS A 76 16.17 -12.21 1.01
C LYS A 76 17.19 -12.46 -0.11
N ARG A 77 18.04 -11.46 -0.37
CA ARG A 77 19.24 -11.68 -1.17
C ARG A 77 20.07 -12.66 -0.34
N GLY A 78 20.19 -13.89 -0.82
CA GLY A 78 21.20 -14.84 -0.35
C GLY A 78 22.60 -14.32 -0.67
#